data_AF-A0A934RWK8-F1
#
_entry.id   AF-A0A934RWK8-F1
#
_cell.length_a   1.000
_cell.length_b   1.000
_cell.length_c   1.000
_cell.angle_alpha   90.00
_cell.angle_beta   90.00
_cell.angle_gamma   90.00
#
_symmetry.space_group_name_H-M   'P 1'
#
loop_
_entity.id
_entity.type
_entity.pdbx_description
1 polymer ?
#
loop_
_entity_poly.entity_id
_entity_poly.type
_entity_poly.pdbx_seq_one_letter_code
_entity_poly.pdbx_strand_id
1 'polypeptide(L)'
;VRATLALLQEALAEESNSHFMLLSESCVPVRPFSELARSLRCDPRSRIRFEPWAEMRKRDILKAQRVQEIEGIRKEVACFQHQWMLLNRADAEAIVANDLTPAFAKVDCADESYFITVLAQLGRAPMQT
;
A
#
# COMPACT_ATOMS: atom_id res chain seq x y z
N VAL A 1 -3.12 -9.93 -0.73
CA VAL A 1 -3.46 -9.13 0.47
C VAL A 1 -3.18 -9.87 1.78
N ARG A 2 -3.92 -10.94 2.15
CA ARG A 2 -3.74 -11.62 3.46
C ARG A 2 -2.31 -12.09 3.74
N ALA A 3 -1.65 -12.69 2.75
CA ALA A 3 -0.24 -13.08 2.89
C ALA A 3 0.68 -11.89 3.20
N THR A 4 0.50 -10.77 2.49
CA THR A 4 1.24 -9.53 2.73
C THR A 4 0.96 -8.95 4.12
N LEU A 5 -0.29 -9.01 4.60
CA LEU A 5 -0.63 -8.60 5.96
C LEU A 5 0.06 -9.46 7.02
N ALA A 6 0.07 -10.79 6.83
CA ALA A 6 0.78 -11.70 7.71
C ALA A 6 2.30 -11.41 7.75
N LEU A 7 2.92 -11.20 6.58
CA LEU A 7 4.32 -10.79 6.50
C LEU A 7 4.59 -9.46 7.22
N LEU A 8 3.67 -8.50 7.09
CA LEU A 8 3.78 -7.20 7.73
C LEU A 8 3.64 -7.32 9.26
N GLN A 9 2.73 -8.16 9.75
CA GLN A 9 2.57 -8.47 11.18
C GLN A 9 3.83 -9.08 11.77
N GLU A 10 4.40 -10.09 11.11
CA GLU A 10 5.65 -10.73 11.55
C GLU A 10 6.82 -9.73 11.56
N ALA A 11 6.95 -8.92 10.50
CA ALA A 11 8.00 -7.92 10.44
C ALA A 11 7.83 -6.82 11.50
N LEU A 12 6.59 -6.48 11.86
CA LEU A 12 6.27 -5.52 12.91
C LEU A 12 6.56 -6.06 14.32
N ALA A 13 6.64 -7.37 14.53
CA ALA A 13 7.02 -7.92 15.83
C ALA A 13 8.45 -7.50 16.24
N GLU A 14 9.31 -7.19 15.27
CA GLU A 14 10.64 -6.65 15.50
C GLU A 14 10.60 -5.12 15.65
N GLU A 15 10.90 -4.62 16.85
CA GLU A 15 10.83 -3.20 17.20
C GLU A 15 11.87 -2.36 16.47
N SER A 16 13.02 -2.94 16.12
CA SER A 16 14.08 -2.22 15.42
C SER A 16 13.75 -1.88 13.95
N ASN A 17 12.72 -2.49 13.37
CA ASN A 17 12.30 -2.25 12.00
C ASN A 17 11.62 -0.89 11.84
N SER A 18 12.22 0.04 11.10
CA SER A 18 11.61 1.37 10.86
C SER A 18 10.75 1.43 9.59
N HIS A 19 11.07 0.60 8.59
CA HIS A 19 10.44 0.62 7.27
C HIS A 19 10.25 -0.80 6.73
N PHE A 20 9.21 -0.98 5.93
CA PHE A 20 8.74 -2.27 5.42
C PHE A 20 8.58 -2.19 3.91
N MET A 21 9.32 -3.01 3.18
CA MET A 21 9.33 -2.99 1.72
C MET A 21 8.81 -4.32 1.19
N LEU A 22 7.81 -4.28 0.31
CA LEU A 22 7.34 -5.48 -0.37
C LEU A 22 8.17 -5.72 -1.63
N LEU A 23 8.87 -6.86 -1.66
CA LEU A 23 9.73 -7.29 -2.77
C LEU A 23 9.34 -8.70 -3.23
N SER A 24 9.59 -9.00 -4.51
CA SER A 24 9.54 -10.37 -5.04
C SER A 24 10.95 -10.94 -5.19
N GLU A 25 11.04 -12.24 -5.47
CA GLU A 25 12.31 -12.93 -5.75
C GLU A 25 13.07 -12.36 -6.97
N SER A 26 12.36 -11.68 -7.87
CA SER A 26 12.95 -11.04 -9.06
C SER A 26 13.45 -9.61 -8.80
N CYS A 27 13.24 -9.06 -7.60
CA CYS A 27 13.73 -7.72 -7.27
C CYS A 27 15.22 -7.73 -6.96
N VAL A 28 15.99 -6.89 -7.67
CA VAL A 28 17.44 -6.73 -7.47
C VAL A 28 17.75 -5.30 -7.04
N PRO A 29 18.52 -5.09 -5.97
CA PRO A 29 18.93 -3.74 -5.55
C PRO A 29 19.86 -3.12 -6.60
N VAL A 30 19.51 -1.91 -7.06
CA VAL A 30 20.32 -1.13 -8.01
C VAL A 30 21.21 -0.08 -7.33
N ARG A 31 21.11 0.05 -6.01
CA ARG A 31 21.93 0.96 -5.18
C ARG A 31 22.34 0.28 -3.87
N PRO A 32 23.45 0.70 -3.25
CA PRO A 32 23.85 0.22 -1.94
C PRO A 32 22.80 0.49 -0.86
N PHE A 33 22.69 -0.41 0.11
CA PHE A 33 21.78 -0.26 1.24
C PHE A 33 22.02 1.05 2.03
N SER A 34 23.28 1.48 2.16
CA SER A 34 23.64 2.71 2.87
C SER A 34 22.98 3.96 2.28
N GLU A 35 22.80 4.01 0.95
CA GLU A 35 22.11 5.10 0.27
C GLU A 35 20.61 5.07 0.53
N LEU A 36 19.98 3.89 0.46
CA LEU A 36 18.57 3.71 0.78
C LEU A 36 18.32 4.12 2.24
N ALA A 37 19.10 3.58 3.17
CA ALA A 37 18.99 3.88 4.60
C ALA A 37 19.17 5.38 4.88
N ARG A 38 20.11 6.05 4.20
CA ARG A 38 20.27 7.51 4.31
C ARG A 38 19.05 8.26 3.78
N SER A 39 18.51 7.86 2.62
CA SER A 39 17.31 8.47 2.06
C SER A 39 16.11 8.36 2.99
N LEU A 40 15.94 7.21 3.65
CA LEU A 40 14.82 6.97 4.59
C LEU A 40 14.98 7.71 5.91
N ARG A 41 16.21 7.98 6.35
CA ARG A 41 16.44 8.87 7.50
C ARG A 41 16.11 10.33 7.18
N CYS A 42 16.35 10.78 5.96
CA CYS A 42 16.05 12.15 5.55
C CYS A 42 14.55 12.39 5.31
N ASP A 43 13.84 11.38 4.77
CA ASP A 43 12.39 11.42 4.58
C ASP A 43 11.78 10.05 4.93
N PRO A 44 11.20 9.92 6.15
CA PRO A 44 10.67 8.66 6.67
C PRO A 44 9.23 8.40 6.24
N ARG A 45 8.69 9.15 5.28
CA ARG A 45 7.33 8.91 4.78
C ARG A 45 7.28 7.64 3.95
N SER A 46 6.16 6.93 4.03
CA SER A 46 5.84 5.84 3.12
C SER A 46 5.90 6.31 1.67
N ARG A 47 6.33 5.41 0.77
CA ARG A 47 6.50 5.68 -0.66
C ARG A 47 5.69 4.65 -1.42
N ILE A 48 4.65 5.12 -2.08
CA ILE A 48 3.75 4.29 -2.87
C ILE A 48 3.44 5.05 -4.15
N ARG A 49 3.64 4.38 -5.29
CA ARG A 49 3.12 4.88 -6.56
C ARG A 49 1.65 4.51 -6.65
N PHE A 50 0.79 5.52 -6.71
CA PHE A 50 -0.65 5.31 -6.80
C PHE A 50 -1.35 6.29 -7.74
N GLU A 51 -2.57 5.93 -8.09
CA GLU A 51 -3.49 6.65 -8.95
C GLU A 51 -4.90 6.65 -8.31
N PRO A 52 -5.52 7.82 -8.11
CA PRO A 52 -6.90 7.89 -7.61
C PRO A 52 -7.90 7.26 -8.57
N TRP A 53 -9.03 6.76 -8.04
CA TRP A 53 -10.12 6.19 -8.85
C TRP A 53 -10.58 7.09 -10.00
N ALA A 54 -10.67 8.40 -9.76
CA ALA A 54 -11.11 9.36 -10.77
C ALA A 54 -10.20 9.40 -12.00
N GLU A 55 -8.88 9.25 -11.81
CA GLU A 55 -7.91 9.20 -12.91
C GLU A 55 -7.89 7.81 -13.56
N MET A 56 -7.96 6.73 -12.76
CA MET A 56 -8.08 5.37 -13.28
C MET A 56 -9.30 5.24 -14.21
N ARG A 57 -10.46 5.79 -13.82
CA ARG A 57 -11.69 5.73 -14.61
C ARG A 57 -11.56 6.39 -15.98
N LYS A 58 -10.75 7.45 -16.11
CA LYS A 58 -10.52 8.12 -17.40
C LYS A 58 -9.71 7.26 -18.37
N ARG A 59 -8.78 6.46 -17.83
CA ARG A 59 -7.88 5.61 -18.62
C ARG A 59 -8.45 4.20 -18.86
N ASP A 60 -9.04 3.61 -17.84
CA ASP A 60 -9.51 2.22 -17.82
C ASP A 60 -10.76 2.09 -16.92
N ILE A 61 -11.93 2.13 -17.58
CA ILE A 61 -13.23 2.05 -16.90
C ILE A 61 -13.44 0.67 -16.25
N LEU A 62 -13.00 -0.41 -16.92
CA LEU A 62 -13.20 -1.78 -16.41
C LEU A 62 -12.37 -2.02 -15.15
N LYS A 63 -11.13 -1.53 -15.12
CA LYS A 63 -10.32 -1.58 -13.89
C LYS A 63 -10.91 -0.72 -12.78
N ALA A 64 -11.40 0.48 -13.11
CA ALA A 64 -12.04 1.36 -12.12
C ALA A 64 -13.32 0.78 -11.50
N GLN A 65 -14.06 -0.07 -12.24
CA GLN A 65 -15.26 -0.75 -11.73
C GLN A 65 -14.96 -1.75 -10.60
N ARG A 66 -13.76 -2.33 -10.56
CA ARG A 66 -13.37 -3.35 -9.55
C ARG A 66 -13.50 -2.86 -8.11
N VAL A 67 -13.31 -1.56 -7.89
CA VAL A 67 -13.33 -0.93 -6.55
C VAL A 67 -14.56 -0.05 -6.33
N GLN A 68 -15.53 -0.09 -7.25
CA GLN A 68 -16.70 0.79 -7.20
C GLN A 68 -17.70 0.40 -6.10
N GLU A 69 -17.77 -0.89 -5.77
CA GLU A 69 -18.75 -1.48 -4.86
C GLU A 69 -18.09 -2.12 -3.63
N ILE A 70 -16.99 -1.52 -3.15
CA ILE A 70 -16.36 -1.98 -1.90
C ILE A 70 -17.25 -1.57 -0.72
N GLU A 71 -17.68 -2.56 0.06
CA GLU A 71 -18.54 -2.33 1.21
C GLU A 71 -17.86 -1.39 2.23
N GLY A 72 -18.56 -0.33 2.63
CA GLY A 72 -18.07 0.65 3.60
C GLY A 72 -17.00 1.61 3.10
N ILE A 73 -16.60 1.55 1.82
CA ILE A 73 -15.59 2.43 1.24
C ILE A 73 -16.19 3.20 0.06
N ARG A 74 -16.10 4.53 0.12
CA ARG A 74 -16.53 5.38 -1.00
C ARG A 74 -15.53 5.26 -2.14
N LYS A 75 -16.03 5.08 -3.37
CA LYS A 75 -15.19 4.97 -4.58
C LYS A 75 -14.24 6.15 -4.78
N GLU A 76 -14.60 7.35 -4.30
CA GLU A 76 -13.76 8.55 -4.39
C GLU A 76 -12.50 8.47 -3.50
N VAL A 77 -12.52 7.59 -2.50
CA VAL A 77 -11.38 7.31 -1.62
C VAL A 77 -10.54 6.15 -2.15
N ALA A 78 -11.12 5.29 -2.99
CA ALA A 78 -10.41 4.17 -3.56
C ALA A 78 -9.26 4.64 -4.46
N CYS A 79 -8.12 3.98 -4.28
CA CYS A 79 -6.90 4.25 -5.02
C CYS A 79 -6.37 2.93 -5.59
N PHE A 80 -5.60 3.06 -6.66
CA PHE A 80 -4.85 1.97 -7.27
C PHE A 80 -3.37 2.21 -7.08
N GLN A 81 -2.62 1.18 -6.71
CA GLN A 81 -1.18 1.23 -6.53
C GLN A 81 -0.49 0.15 -7.36
N HIS A 82 0.81 0.35 -7.58
CA HIS A 82 1.67 -0.77 -7.95
C HIS A 82 1.84 -1.73 -6.75
N GLN A 83 2.18 -2.99 -7.02
CA GLN A 83 2.48 -3.97 -5.96
C GLN A 83 3.64 -3.49 -5.05
N TRP A 84 4.54 -2.67 -5.59
CA TRP A 84 5.68 -2.16 -4.84
C TRP A 84 5.25 -1.03 -3.91
N MET A 85 5.48 -1.25 -2.63
CA MET A 85 5.24 -0.29 -1.57
C MET A 85 6.38 -0.30 -0.57
N LEU A 86 6.71 0.88 -0.08
CA LEU A 86 7.56 1.09 1.08
C LEU A 86 6.73 1.79 2.15
N LEU A 87 6.50 1.11 3.27
CA LEU A 87 5.74 1.64 4.38
C LEU A 87 6.70 2.04 5.49
N ASN A 88 6.46 3.19 6.12
CA ASN A 88 7.02 3.42 7.44
C ASN A 88 6.23 2.62 8.49
N ARG A 89 6.79 2.52 9.68
CA ARG A 89 6.19 1.75 10.77
C ARG A 89 4.77 2.20 11.14
N ALA A 90 4.56 3.50 11.26
CA ALA A 90 3.25 4.04 11.64
C ALA A 90 2.15 3.69 10.62
N ASP A 91 2.48 3.68 9.32
CA ASP A 91 1.55 3.31 8.25
C ASP A 91 1.33 1.79 8.20
N ALA A 92 2.39 1.01 8.43
CA ALA A 92 2.30 -0.44 8.52
C ALA A 92 1.40 -0.90 9.68
N GLU A 93 1.58 -0.31 10.87
CA GLU A 93 0.73 -0.55 12.04
C GLU A 93 -0.71 -0.17 11.77
N ALA A 94 -0.93 1.00 11.13
CA ALA A 94 -2.27 1.46 10.78
C ALA A 94 -2.98 0.52 9.81
N ILE A 95 -2.27 -0.01 8.80
CA ILE A 95 -2.80 -0.99 7.84
C ILE A 95 -3.20 -2.30 8.56
N VAL A 96 -2.33 -2.80 9.44
CA VAL A 96 -2.60 -4.05 10.17
C VAL A 96 -3.75 -3.90 11.16
N ALA A 97 -3.83 -2.77 11.85
CA ALA A 97 -4.90 -2.48 12.80
C ALA A 97 -6.27 -2.27 12.13
N ASN A 98 -6.30 -1.90 10.85
CA ASN A 98 -7.50 -1.64 10.06
C ASN A 98 -7.64 -2.68 8.94
N ASP A 99 -7.75 -3.95 9.30
CA ASP A 99 -7.96 -5.04 8.33
C ASP A 99 -9.34 -4.92 7.66
N LEU A 100 -9.34 -4.50 6.39
CA LEU A 100 -10.51 -4.39 5.53
C LEU A 100 -10.64 -5.58 4.57
N THR A 101 -9.89 -6.67 4.76
CA THR A 101 -9.92 -7.82 3.85
C THR A 101 -11.31 -8.42 3.61
N PRO A 102 -12.27 -8.38 4.57
CA PRO A 102 -13.64 -8.80 4.28
C PRO A 102 -14.31 -7.95 3.19
N ALA A 103 -14.14 -6.63 3.20
CA ALA A 103 -14.72 -5.72 2.22
C ALA A 103 -14.11 -5.92 0.81
N PHE A 104 -12.85 -6.37 0.74
CA PHE A 104 -12.15 -6.64 -0.50
C PHE A 104 -12.28 -8.08 -1.00
N ALA A 105 -13.07 -8.94 -0.35
CA ALA A 105 -13.14 -10.37 -0.66
C ALA A 105 -13.59 -10.69 -2.10
N LYS A 106 -14.36 -9.78 -2.72
CA LYS A 106 -14.88 -9.90 -4.10
C LYS A 106 -14.15 -8.99 -5.10
N VAL A 107 -13.11 -8.29 -4.67
CA VAL A 107 -12.37 -7.36 -5.53
C VAL A 107 -11.28 -8.13 -6.28
N ASP A 108 -11.35 -8.13 -7.61
CA ASP A 108 -10.30 -8.68 -8.45
C ASP A 108 -9.00 -7.90 -8.30
N CYS A 109 -7.88 -8.62 -8.14
CA CYS A 109 -6.55 -8.04 -7.92
C CYS A 109 -6.54 -7.04 -6.74
N ALA A 110 -7.19 -7.39 -5.63
CA ALA A 110 -7.36 -6.51 -4.46
C ALA A 110 -6.04 -5.93 -3.95
N ASP A 111 -4.90 -6.60 -4.10
CA ASP A 111 -3.59 -6.10 -3.68
C ASP A 111 -3.14 -4.84 -4.44
N GLU A 112 -3.66 -4.60 -5.65
CA GLU A 112 -3.43 -3.37 -6.41
C GLU A 112 -4.25 -2.17 -5.89
N SER A 113 -5.13 -2.34 -4.91
CA SER A 113 -5.96 -1.23 -4.40
C SER A 113 -6.08 -1.19 -2.87
N TYR A 114 -5.90 -2.33 -2.21
CA TYR A 114 -6.13 -2.51 -0.79
C TYR A 114 -5.30 -1.56 0.08
N PHE A 115 -3.96 -1.63 0.00
CA PHE A 115 -3.08 -0.95 0.96
C PHE A 115 -3.21 0.57 0.88
N ILE A 116 -3.17 1.13 -0.35
CA ILE A 116 -3.36 2.57 -0.55
C ILE A 116 -4.76 3.03 -0.18
N THR A 117 -5.80 2.23 -0.41
CA THR A 117 -7.18 2.60 -0.05
C THR A 117 -7.36 2.60 1.46
N VAL A 118 -6.77 1.65 2.20
CA VAL A 118 -6.76 1.66 3.67
C VAL A 118 -6.10 2.95 4.19
N LEU A 119 -4.94 3.32 3.65
CA LEU A 119 -4.27 4.57 4.03
C LEU A 119 -5.11 5.81 3.69
N ALA A 120 -5.71 5.85 2.50
CA ALA A 120 -6.56 6.96 2.07
C ALA A 120 -7.81 7.11 2.97
N GLN A 121 -8.43 6.01 3.38
CA GLN A 121 -9.57 5.99 4.30
C GLN A 121 -9.20 6.56 5.68
N LEU A 122 -7.96 6.34 6.11
CA LEU A 122 -7.39 6.89 7.35
C LEU A 122 -6.88 8.33 7.19
N GLY A 123 -7.03 8.96 6.02
CA GLY A 123 -6.51 10.29 5.74
C GLY A 123 -4.98 10.36 5.68
N ARG A 124 -4.31 9.23 5.47
CA ARG A 124 -2.85 9.12 5.39
C ARG A 124 -2.41 9.19 3.93
N ALA A 125 -1.61 10.20 3.61
CA ALA A 125 -1.10 10.43 2.26
C ALA A 125 0.37 10.01 2.15
N PRO A 126 0.69 8.82 1.60
CA PRO A 126 2.07 8.46 1.32
C PRO A 126 2.66 9.38 0.24
N MET A 127 3.99 9.46 0.22
CA MET A 127 4.70 10.18 -0.84
C MET A 127 4.48 9.47 -2.18
N GLN A 128 3.99 10.22 -3.16
CA GLN A 128 3.85 9.73 -4.53
C GLN A 128 5.23 9.72 -5.20
N THR A 129 5.64 8.54 -5.67
CA THR A 129 6.93 8.30 -6.34
C THR A 129 6.77 7.81 -7.77
#